data_AF-A0A2G9UTR5-F1
#
_entry.id   AF-A0A2G9UTR5-F1
#
_cell.length_a   1.000
_cell.length_b   1.000
_cell.length_c   1.000
_cell.angle_alpha   90.00
_cell.angle_beta   90.00
_cell.angle_gamma   90.00
#
_symmetry.space_group_name_H-M   'P 1'
#
loop_
_entity.id
_entity.type
_entity.pdbx_description
1 polymer ?
#
loop_
_entity_poly.entity_id
_entity_poly.type
_entity_poly.pdbx_seq_one_letter_code
_entity_poly.pdbx_strand_id
1 'polypeptide(L)'
;MASGRGAGSDLVQRLNAVSEVEKSIGNLLRHAQTCISELSKEKQISKTKMEESSQAFKKTLTQVEKELSEQMQYLSNVCVGSAHQGSTFASQQNITLAEATELDLHRELINIIDKHFGETDI
;
A
#
# COMPACT_ATOMS: atom_id res chain seq x y z
N MET A 1 9.06 13.67 -16.39
CA MET A 1 9.90 13.00 -15.39
C MET A 1 9.18 13.03 -14.04
N ALA A 2 8.46 11.95 -13.68
CA ALA A 2 7.88 11.80 -12.35
C ALA A 2 8.63 10.67 -11.62
N SER A 3 9.19 11.05 -10.48
CA SER A 3 10.15 10.29 -9.67
C SER A 3 9.56 8.98 -9.14
N GLY A 4 10.08 7.85 -9.59
CA GLY A 4 9.75 6.50 -9.10
C GLY A 4 10.35 6.15 -7.73
N ARG A 5 10.56 7.13 -6.83
CA ARG A 5 11.23 6.91 -5.53
C ARG A 5 10.27 6.84 -4.32
N GLY A 6 8.95 6.95 -4.51
CA GLY A 6 7.97 7.01 -3.40
C GLY A 6 7.23 5.70 -3.05
N ALA A 7 7.04 4.79 -4.01
CA ALA A 7 6.08 3.69 -3.86
C ALA A 7 6.40 2.69 -2.73
N GLY A 8 7.69 2.44 -2.45
CA GLY A 8 8.10 1.53 -1.37
C GLY A 8 7.95 2.14 0.03
N SER A 9 8.16 3.45 0.16
CA SER A 9 7.96 4.18 1.42
C SER A 9 6.48 4.24 1.79
N ASP A 10 5.63 4.50 0.80
CA ASP A 10 4.18 4.61 0.99
C ASP A 10 3.54 3.26 1.37
N LEU A 11 4.02 2.16 0.78
CA LEU A 11 3.57 0.81 1.17
C LEU A 11 3.93 0.47 2.62
N VAL A 12 5.16 0.79 3.04
CA VAL A 12 5.61 0.56 4.41
C VAL A 12 4.83 1.40 5.41
N GLN A 13 4.56 2.68 5.10
CA GLN A 13 3.68 3.52 5.92
C GLN A 13 2.27 2.93 6.06
N ARG A 14 1.72 2.37 4.97
CA ARG A 14 0.39 1.75 4.97
C ARG A 14 0.34 0.47 5.80
N LEU A 15 1.36 -0.38 5.69
CA LEU A 15 1.47 -1.59 6.52
C LEU A 15 1.59 -1.24 8.00
N ASN A 16 2.34 -0.18 8.34
CA ASN A 16 2.42 0.31 9.72
C ASN A 16 1.06 0.83 10.20
N ALA A 17 0.31 1.56 9.37
CA ALA A 17 -1.03 2.01 9.73
C ALA A 17 -1.97 0.82 10.02
N VAL A 18 -1.92 -0.25 9.21
CA VAL A 18 -2.69 -1.47 9.46
C VAL A 18 -2.29 -2.14 10.79
N SER A 19 -0.99 -2.18 11.10
CA SER A 19 -0.52 -2.72 12.38
C SER A 19 -1.00 -1.89 13.59
N GLU A 20 -1.07 -0.57 13.46
CA GLU A 20 -1.64 0.30 14.50
C GLU A 20 -3.16 0.10 14.68
N VAL A 21 -3.88 -0.19 13.59
CA VAL A 21 -5.30 -0.58 13.66
C VAL A 21 -5.46 -1.90 14.43
N GLU A 22 -4.63 -2.91 14.16
CA GLU A 22 -4.67 -4.17 14.92
C GLU A 22 -4.42 -3.97 16.42
N LYS A 23 -3.44 -3.12 16.79
CA LYS A 23 -3.21 -2.75 18.20
C LYS A 23 -4.44 -2.06 18.80
N SER A 24 -5.09 -1.18 18.04
CA SER A 24 -6.31 -0.48 18.48
C SER A 24 -7.48 -1.43 18.69
N ILE A 25 -7.63 -2.46 17.85
CA ILE A 25 -8.60 -3.54 18.02
C ILE A 25 -8.31 -4.32 19.32
N GLY A 26 -7.04 -4.66 19.58
CA GLY A 26 -6.64 -5.30 20.83
C GLY A 26 -6.99 -4.46 22.06
N ASN A 27 -6.79 -3.15 22.00
CA ASN A 27 -7.18 -2.22 23.06
C ASN A 27 -8.71 -2.16 23.23
N LEU A 28 -9.48 -2.14 22.14
CA LEU A 28 -10.94 -2.15 22.19
C LEU A 28 -11.48 -3.41 22.90
N LEU A 29 -10.93 -4.58 22.56
CA LEU A 29 -11.28 -5.83 23.24
C LEU A 29 -10.96 -5.79 24.73
N ARG A 30 -9.82 -5.19 25.11
CA ARG A 30 -9.41 -5.03 26.51
C ARG A 30 -10.35 -4.10 27.28
N HIS A 31 -10.82 -3.01 26.66
CA HIS A 31 -11.84 -2.15 27.25
C HIS A 31 -13.17 -2.87 27.43
N ALA A 32 -13.62 -3.61 26.42
CA ALA A 32 -14.85 -4.40 26.49
C ALA A 32 -14.78 -5.47 27.61
N GLN A 33 -13.65 -6.18 27.72
CA GLN A 33 -13.39 -7.12 28.81
C GLN A 33 -13.46 -6.43 30.18
N THR A 34 -12.89 -5.23 30.30
CA THR A 34 -12.94 -4.45 31.54
C THR A 34 -14.39 -4.10 31.88
N CYS A 35 -15.18 -3.58 30.93
CA CYS A 35 -16.59 -3.29 31.15
C CYS A 35 -17.39 -4.50 31.61
N ILE A 36 -17.20 -5.66 30.97
CA ILE A 36 -17.90 -6.90 31.32
C ILE A 36 -17.48 -7.36 32.73
N SER A 37 -16.19 -7.34 33.05
CA SER A 37 -15.66 -7.69 34.37
C SER A 37 -16.20 -6.77 35.46
N GLU A 38 -16.23 -5.47 35.18
CA GLU A 38 -16.78 -4.46 36.08
C GLU A 38 -18.30 -4.61 36.30
N LEU A 39 -19.07 -4.94 35.26
CA LEU A 39 -20.51 -5.25 35.38
C LEU A 39 -20.78 -6.55 36.15
N SER A 40 -19.83 -7.49 36.14
CA SER A 40 -19.92 -8.73 36.91
C SER A 40 -19.60 -8.56 38.41
N LYS A 41 -19.07 -7.40 38.82
CA LYS A 41 -18.79 -7.10 40.22
C LYS A 41 -20.05 -6.58 40.91
N GLU A 42 -20.35 -7.18 42.06
CA GLU A 42 -21.56 -6.98 42.87
C GLU A 42 -21.69 -5.56 43.47
N LYS A 43 -20.60 -4.77 43.49
CA LYS A 43 -20.65 -3.33 43.82
C LYS A 43 -20.85 -2.51 42.55
N GLN A 44 -22.03 -1.93 42.40
CA GLN A 44 -22.33 -0.92 41.38
C GLN A 44 -21.25 0.17 41.36
N ILE A 45 -20.54 0.26 40.24
CA ILE A 45 -19.69 1.40 39.92
C ILE A 45 -20.60 2.61 39.77
N SER A 46 -20.12 3.80 40.17
CA SER A 46 -20.90 5.02 39.98
C SER A 46 -21.27 5.15 38.50
N LYS A 47 -22.55 5.46 38.25
CA LYS A 47 -23.15 5.65 36.92
C LYS A 47 -22.24 6.42 35.95
N THR A 48 -21.51 7.41 36.47
CA THR A 48 -20.53 8.24 35.77
C THR A 48 -19.42 7.44 35.09
N LYS A 49 -18.81 6.48 35.78
CA LYS A 49 -17.70 5.67 35.21
C LYS A 49 -18.18 4.76 34.07
N MET A 50 -19.43 4.29 34.16
CA MET A 50 -20.05 3.48 33.12
C MET A 50 -20.36 4.33 31.88
N GLU A 51 -20.86 5.55 32.07
CA GLU A 51 -21.08 6.52 30.98
C GLU A 51 -19.76 6.91 30.30
N GLU A 52 -18.70 7.16 31.05
CA GLU A 52 -17.35 7.43 30.52
C GLU A 52 -16.84 6.27 29.65
N SER A 53 -16.95 5.03 30.13
CA SER A 53 -16.49 3.85 29.38
C SER A 53 -17.32 3.61 28.12
N SER A 54 -18.64 3.83 28.19
CA SER A 54 -19.52 3.74 27.01
C SER A 54 -19.20 4.82 25.96
N GLN A 55 -18.91 6.05 26.39
CA GLN A 55 -18.49 7.11 25.48
C GLN A 55 -17.13 6.82 24.83
N ALA A 56 -16.17 6.32 25.61
CA ALA A 56 -14.86 5.91 25.09
C ALA A 56 -15.01 4.83 24.01
N PHE A 57 -15.83 3.80 24.27
CA PHE A 57 -16.13 2.75 23.29
C PHE A 57 -16.73 3.31 22.00
N LYS A 58 -17.77 4.17 22.11
CA LYS A 58 -18.41 4.78 20.94
C LYS A 58 -17.41 5.61 20.12
N LYS A 59 -16.58 6.40 20.80
CA LYS A 59 -15.55 7.22 20.13
C LYS A 59 -14.56 6.33 19.37
N THR A 60 -14.08 5.25 19.98
CA THR A 60 -13.17 4.30 19.32
C THR A 60 -13.85 3.61 18.14
N LEU A 61 -15.11 3.21 18.27
CA LEU A 61 -15.86 2.58 17.18
C LEU A 61 -15.99 3.52 15.98
N THR A 62 -16.40 4.78 16.20
CA THR A 62 -16.51 5.78 15.14
C THR A 62 -15.16 6.06 14.47
N GLN A 63 -14.07 6.08 15.23
CA GLN A 63 -12.71 6.21 14.70
C GLN A 63 -12.37 5.05 13.77
N VAL A 64 -12.62 3.81 14.19
CA VAL A 64 -12.37 2.59 13.40
C VAL A 64 -13.20 2.58 12.11
N GLU A 65 -14.49 2.91 12.20
CA GLU A 65 -15.38 2.96 11.02
C GLU A 65 -14.91 4.00 10.00
N LYS A 66 -14.45 5.15 10.47
CA LYS A 66 -13.90 6.21 9.62
C LYS A 66 -12.62 5.75 8.92
N GLU A 67 -11.65 5.23 9.67
CA GLU A 67 -10.36 4.79 9.12
C GLU A 67 -10.54 3.63 8.13
N LEU A 68 -11.40 2.66 8.45
CA LEU A 68 -11.68 1.55 7.55
C LEU A 68 -12.32 2.04 6.25
N SER A 69 -13.26 2.99 6.35
CA SER A 69 -13.91 3.60 5.18
C SER A 69 -12.90 4.35 4.30
N GLU A 70 -11.98 5.10 4.90
CA GLU A 70 -10.89 5.78 4.19
C GLU A 70 -9.96 4.78 3.47
N GLN A 71 -9.63 3.65 4.11
CA GLN A 71 -8.81 2.60 3.47
C GLN A 71 -9.56 1.88 2.35
N MET A 72 -10.84 1.58 2.52
CA MET A 72 -11.67 1.01 1.44
C MET A 72 -11.78 1.97 0.26
N GLN A 73 -11.93 3.26 0.52
CA GLN A 73 -12.00 4.27 -0.54
C GLN A 73 -10.66 4.43 -1.27
N TYR A 74 -9.54 4.34 -0.55
CA TYR A 74 -8.23 4.28 -1.19
C TYR A 74 -8.05 3.00 -2.02
N LEU A 75 -8.41 1.83 -1.49
CA LEU A 75 -8.39 0.56 -2.24
C LEU A 75 -9.25 0.68 -3.49
N SER A 76 -10.45 1.25 -3.41
CA SER A 76 -11.28 1.53 -4.59
C SER A 76 -10.54 2.44 -5.58
N ASN A 77 -9.98 3.57 -5.12
CA ASN A 77 -9.31 4.52 -6.01
C ASN A 77 -8.01 3.97 -6.64
N VAL A 78 -7.25 3.16 -5.92
CA VAL A 78 -5.95 2.65 -6.37
C VAL A 78 -6.05 1.29 -7.06
N CYS A 79 -6.98 0.43 -6.66
CA CYS A 79 -7.24 -0.85 -7.33
C CYS A 79 -8.16 -0.72 -8.56
N VAL A 80 -8.96 0.35 -8.67
CA VAL A 80 -9.80 0.61 -9.87
C VAL A 80 -9.15 1.63 -10.82
N GLY A 81 -8.29 2.54 -10.32
CA GLY A 81 -7.72 3.64 -11.10
C GLY A 81 -6.25 3.49 -11.55
N SER A 82 -5.50 2.51 -11.03
CA SER A 82 -4.14 2.27 -11.53
C SER A 82 -4.22 1.30 -12.69
N ALA A 83 -3.90 1.76 -13.90
CA ALA A 83 -3.60 0.85 -15.01
C ALA A 83 -2.64 -0.23 -14.47
N HIS A 84 -3.15 -1.45 -14.45
CA HIS A 84 -2.54 -2.68 -13.96
C HIS A 84 -1.00 -2.62 -13.96
N GLN A 85 -0.38 -2.59 -12.77
CA GLN A 85 1.08 -2.62 -12.65
C GLN A 85 1.73 -3.80 -13.38
N GLY A 86 0.97 -4.86 -13.71
CA GLY A 86 1.45 -5.95 -14.56
C GLY A 86 1.56 -5.61 -16.05
N SER A 87 0.67 -4.79 -16.64
CA SER A 87 0.71 -4.50 -18.08
C SER A 87 1.65 -3.36 -18.42
N THR A 88 1.69 -2.30 -17.63
CA THR A 88 2.62 -1.18 -17.87
C THR A 88 4.06 -1.56 -17.56
N PHE A 89 4.32 -2.32 -16.49
CA PHE A 89 5.68 -2.80 -16.21
C PHE A 89 6.16 -3.81 -17.26
N ALA A 90 5.32 -4.79 -17.63
CA ALA A 90 5.66 -5.73 -18.70
C ALA A 90 5.86 -5.01 -20.04
N SER A 91 5.01 -4.03 -20.38
CA SER A 91 5.17 -3.21 -21.59
C SER A 91 6.47 -2.40 -21.56
N GLN A 92 6.80 -1.76 -20.44
CA GLN A 92 8.04 -1.00 -20.29
C GLN A 92 9.28 -1.89 -20.37
N GLN A 93 9.24 -3.08 -19.74
CA GLN A 93 10.31 -4.07 -19.83
C GLN A 93 10.48 -4.56 -21.27
N ASN A 94 9.38 -4.85 -21.97
CA ASN A 94 9.42 -5.26 -23.37
C ASN A 94 10.00 -4.16 -24.27
N ILE A 95 9.66 -2.89 -24.04
CA ILE A 95 10.23 -1.75 -24.77
C ILE A 95 11.73 -1.66 -24.51
N THR A 96 12.17 -1.69 -23.25
CA THR A 96 13.61 -1.61 -22.91
C THR A 96 14.40 -2.79 -23.49
N LEU A 97 13.82 -4.00 -23.51
CA LEU A 97 14.45 -5.16 -24.14
C LEU A 97 14.53 -5.00 -25.66
N ALA A 98 13.50 -4.46 -26.29
CA ALA A 98 13.49 -4.18 -27.73
C ALA A 98 14.55 -3.13 -28.11
N GLU A 99 14.64 -2.02 -27.36
CA GLU A 99 15.66 -0.97 -27.55
C GLU A 99 17.09 -1.52 -27.40
N ALA A 100 17.34 -2.37 -26.39
CA ALA A 100 18.64 -3.02 -26.22
C ALA A 100 18.98 -3.95 -27.39
N THR A 101 17.98 -4.73 -27.85
CA THR A 101 18.15 -5.63 -29.00
C THR A 101 18.44 -4.86 -30.29
N GLU A 102 17.79 -3.70 -30.50
CA GLU A 102 18.05 -2.83 -31.64
C GLU A 102 19.51 -2.33 -31.65
N LEU A 103 20.01 -1.87 -30.49
CA LEU A 103 21.40 -1.42 -30.36
C LEU A 103 22.41 -2.54 -30.63
N ASP A 104 22.14 -3.75 -30.12
CA ASP A 104 23.00 -4.91 -30.33
C ASP A 104 23.02 -5.33 -31.82
N LEU A 105 21.85 -5.33 -32.48
CA LEU A 105 21.74 -5.61 -33.91
C LEU A 105 22.48 -4.56 -34.75
N HIS A 106 22.34 -3.28 -34.42
CA HIS A 106 23.05 -2.21 -35.11
C HIS A 106 24.57 -2.37 -34.99
N ARG A 107 25.05 -2.73 -33.80
CA ARG A 107 26.47 -2.99 -33.54
C ARG A 107 26.99 -4.18 -34.35
N GLU A 108 26.24 -5.28 -34.39
CA GLU A 108 26.63 -6.45 -35.18
C GLU A 108 26.60 -6.17 -36.69
N LEU A 109 25.66 -5.36 -37.17
CA LEU A 109 25.66 -4.92 -38.56
C LEU A 109 26.90 -4.10 -38.91
N ILE A 110 27.30 -3.16 -38.05
CA ILE A 110 28.56 -2.41 -38.24
C ILE A 110 29.75 -3.37 -38.27
N ASN A 111 29.84 -4.30 -37.31
CA ASN A 111 30.92 -5.28 -37.27
C ASN A 111 30.99 -6.13 -38.57
N ILE A 112 29.83 -6.53 -39.11
CA ILE A 112 29.75 -7.29 -40.35
C ILE A 112 30.18 -6.43 -41.55
N ILE A 113 29.72 -5.18 -41.60
CA ILE A 113 30.10 -4.22 -42.66
C ILE A 113 31.61 -4.03 -42.66
N ASP A 114 32.20 -3.71 -41.51
CA ASP A 114 33.65 -3.50 -41.39
C ASP A 114 34.45 -4.76 -41.77
N LYS A 115 33.97 -5.93 -41.34
CA LYS A 115 34.67 -7.21 -41.56
C LYS A 115 34.58 -7.72 -43.00
N HIS A 116 33.47 -7.48 -43.67
CA HIS A 116 33.19 -8.09 -44.98
C HIS A 116 33.20 -7.11 -46.15
N PHE A 117 32.99 -5.82 -45.89
CA PHE A 117 32.87 -4.79 -46.92
C PHE A 117 33.94 -3.69 -46.79
N GLY A 118 34.57 -3.53 -45.62
CA GLY A 118 35.56 -2.46 -45.36
C GLY A 118 34.92 -1.07 -45.39
N GLU A 119 35.69 -0.01 -45.04
CA GLU A 119 35.23 1.38 -45.08
C GLU A 119 34.58 1.69 -46.44
N THR A 120 33.25 1.70 -46.45
CA THR A 120 32.50 2.13 -47.61
C THR A 120 32.37 3.63 -47.47
N ASP A 121 33.25 4.38 -48.14
CA ASP A 121 33.15 5.83 -48.32
C ASP A 121 31.83 6.17 -49.04
N ILE A 122 30.77 6.47 -48.28
CA ILE A 122 29.63 7.32 -48.70
C ILE A 122 29.15 8.15 -47.51
#